data_AF-A0A550GWH3-F1
#
_entry.id   AF-A0A550GWH3-F1
#
_cell.length_a   1.000
_cell.length_b   1.000
_cell.length_c   1.000
_cell.angle_alpha   90.00
_cell.angle_beta   90.00
_cell.angle_gamma   90.00
#
_symmetry.space_group_name_H-M   'P 1'
#
loop_
_entity.id
_entity.type
_entity.pdbx_description
1 polymer ?
#
loop_
_entity_poly.entity_id
_entity_poly.type
_entity_poly.pdbx_seq_one_letter_code
_entity_poly.pdbx_strand_id
1 'polypeptide(L)'
;MARPADIAKKAAAAYYGLSSDPKRIPKGWDIEYLRQVSLIPKETPFLVKLDTFIGSKWSDNIGSESRTARMSDLDFLVYANELLEEAGLPIVKPGDPRVIQWMAYVSSHDDALVLVRVSRAKEEKLLLVNTAITQ
;
A
#
# COMPACT_ATOMS: atom_id res chain seq x y z
N MET A 1 -21.71 6.33 3.25
CA MET A 1 -20.38 6.06 2.68
C MET A 1 -19.87 4.73 3.23
N ALA A 2 -19.17 3.93 2.42
CA ALA A 2 -18.51 2.72 2.93
C ALA A 2 -17.32 3.13 3.81
N ARG A 3 -17.00 2.34 4.85
CA ARG A 3 -15.84 2.64 5.69
C ARG A 3 -14.55 2.43 4.88
N PRO A 4 -13.49 3.22 5.11
CA PRO A 4 -12.19 3.06 4.43
C PRO A 4 -11.69 1.61 4.43
N ALA A 5 -11.82 0.92 5.56
CA ALA A 5 -11.50 -0.50 5.69
C ALA A 5 -12.23 -1.39 4.67
N ASP A 6 -13.54 -1.18 4.48
CA ASP A 6 -14.36 -1.96 3.54
C ASP A 6 -13.97 -1.69 2.08
N ILE A 7 -13.52 -0.47 1.75
CA ILE A 7 -13.00 -0.10 0.43
C ILE A 7 -11.64 -0.76 0.20
N ALA A 8 -10.72 -0.65 1.17
CA ALA A 8 -9.38 -1.22 1.09
C ALA A 8 -9.41 -2.75 0.94
N LYS A 9 -10.31 -3.43 1.67
CA LYS A 9 -10.51 -4.87 1.56
C LYS A 9 -10.94 -5.31 0.17
N LYS A 10 -11.89 -4.58 -0.45
CA LYS A 10 -12.35 -4.85 -1.83
C LYS A 10 -11.25 -4.57 -2.84
N ALA A 11 -10.52 -3.47 -2.67
CA ALA A 11 -9.41 -3.11 -3.54
C ALA A 11 -8.32 -4.19 -3.50
N ALA A 12 -7.98 -4.71 -2.32
CA ALA A 12 -7.04 -5.80 -2.13
C ALA A 12 -7.52 -7.13 -2.75
N ALA A 13 -8.79 -7.49 -2.49
CA ALA A 13 -9.38 -8.70 -3.06
C ALA A 13 -9.39 -8.67 -4.60
N ALA A 14 -9.73 -7.53 -5.19
CA ALA A 14 -9.70 -7.33 -6.65
C ALA A 14 -8.27 -7.32 -7.20
N TYR A 15 -7.34 -6.59 -6.56
CA TYR A 15 -5.95 -6.48 -7.04
C TYR A 15 -5.25 -7.83 -7.11
N TYR A 16 -5.44 -8.69 -6.11
CA TYR A 16 -4.83 -10.02 -6.08
C TYR A 16 -5.70 -11.11 -6.72
N GLY A 17 -6.82 -10.75 -7.36
CA GLY A 17 -7.70 -11.71 -8.02
C GLY A 17 -8.23 -12.80 -7.08
N LEU A 18 -8.48 -12.46 -5.81
CA LEU A 18 -8.84 -13.44 -4.79
C LEU A 18 -10.21 -14.06 -5.08
N SER A 19 -11.16 -13.30 -5.60
CA SER A 19 -12.54 -13.76 -5.79
C SER A 19 -13.23 -13.04 -6.94
N SER A 20 -14.13 -13.73 -7.62
CA SER A 20 -15.08 -13.15 -8.59
C SER A 20 -16.16 -12.29 -7.91
N ASP A 21 -16.40 -12.48 -6.62
CA ASP A 21 -17.18 -11.59 -5.76
C ASP A 21 -16.24 -10.81 -4.83
N PRO A 22 -16.02 -9.50 -5.06
CA PRO A 22 -15.14 -8.66 -4.25
C PRO A 22 -15.53 -8.56 -2.77
N LYS A 23 -16.76 -8.98 -2.41
CA LYS A 23 -17.25 -9.00 -1.04
C LYS A 23 -16.90 -10.29 -0.30
N ARG A 24 -16.46 -11.34 -1.02
CA ARG A 24 -16.07 -12.63 -0.44
C ARG A 24 -14.56 -12.82 -0.57
N ILE A 25 -13.90 -12.97 0.58
CA ILE A 25 -12.53 -13.49 0.62
C ILE A 25 -12.62 -15.01 0.63
N PRO A 26 -11.94 -15.73 -0.28
CA PRO A 26 -11.92 -17.19 -0.26
C PRO A 26 -11.28 -17.74 1.01
N LYS A 27 -11.69 -18.96 1.37
CA LYS A 27 -11.12 -19.66 2.53
C LYS A 27 -9.60 -19.81 2.39
N GLY A 28 -8.87 -19.45 3.45
CA GLY A 28 -7.40 -19.57 3.52
C GLY A 28 -6.63 -18.28 3.19
N TRP A 29 -7.32 -17.22 2.79
CA TRP A 29 -6.77 -15.88 2.71
C TRP A 29 -7.18 -15.06 3.94
N ASP A 30 -6.24 -14.30 4.49
CA ASP A 30 -6.51 -13.32 5.54
C ASP A 30 -6.13 -11.92 5.06
N ILE A 31 -6.88 -10.92 5.51
CA ILE A 31 -6.67 -9.52 5.18
C ILE A 31 -6.65 -8.71 6.47
N GLU A 32 -5.46 -8.25 6.85
CA GLU A 32 -5.18 -7.47 8.05
C GLU A 32 -4.92 -6.00 7.68
N TYR A 33 -5.40 -5.07 8.51
CA TYR A 33 -5.06 -3.65 8.39
C TYR A 33 -3.89 -3.33 9.30
N LEU A 34 -2.78 -2.86 8.72
CA LEU A 34 -1.59 -2.54 9.49
C LEU A 34 -1.72 -1.12 10.05
N ARG A 35 -2.18 -1.00 11.30
CA ARG A 35 -2.26 0.26 12.06
C ARG A 35 -1.25 0.34 13.22
N GLN A 36 -0.29 -0.59 13.26
CA GLN A 36 0.62 -0.70 14.39
C GLN A 36 1.62 0.45 14.39
N VAL A 37 1.56 1.28 15.43
CA VAL A 37 2.51 2.40 15.64
C VAL A 37 3.95 1.92 15.65
N SER A 38 4.21 0.68 16.10
CA SER A 38 5.54 0.06 16.10
C SER A 38 6.14 -0.15 14.71
N LEU A 39 5.34 -0.14 13.64
CA LEU A 39 5.83 -0.24 12.27
C LEU A 39 6.24 1.11 11.69
N ILE A 40 5.82 2.22 12.32
CA ILE A 40 6.07 3.57 11.83
C ILE A 40 7.51 3.96 12.22
N PRO A 41 8.42 4.11 11.24
CA PRO A 41 9.78 4.56 11.52
C PRO A 41 9.76 6.02 12.00
N LYS A 42 10.84 6.43 12.67
CA LYS A 42 11.03 7.86 12.97
C LYS A 42 11.08 8.63 11.64
N GLU A 43 10.38 9.76 11.61
CA GLU A 43 10.39 10.67 10.47
C GLU A 43 11.82 11.08 10.08
N THR A 44 12.06 11.11 8.76
CA THR A 44 13.31 11.59 8.16
C THR A 44 12.98 12.45 6.93
N PRO A 45 13.91 13.31 6.48
CA PRO A 45 13.70 14.10 5.26
C PRO A 45 13.39 13.25 4.01
N PHE A 46 13.97 12.05 3.94
CA PHE A 46 13.66 11.09 2.87
C PHE A 46 12.19 10.65 2.91
N LEU A 47 11.67 10.31 4.10
CA LEU A 47 10.28 9.86 4.25
C LEU A 47 9.28 10.95 3.90
N VAL A 48 9.55 12.21 4.26
CA VAL A 48 8.72 13.35 3.90
C VAL A 48 8.71 13.55 2.37
N LYS A 49 9.87 13.47 1.72
CA LYS A 49 9.97 13.55 0.25
C LYS A 49 9.23 12.39 -0.42
N LEU A 50 9.37 11.18 0.13
CA LEU A 50 8.70 9.97 -0.36
C LEU A 50 7.18 10.09 -0.26
N ASP A 51 6.64 10.49 0.89
CA ASP A 51 5.21 10.70 1.10
C ASP A 51 4.62 11.69 0.09
N THR A 52 5.30 12.83 -0.09
CA THR A 52 4.92 13.85 -1.09
C THR A 52 4.92 13.27 -2.51
N PHE A 53 5.96 12.51 -2.85
CA PHE A 53 6.10 11.92 -4.18
C PHE A 53 5.01 10.87 -4.45
N ILE A 54 4.76 9.97 -3.49
CA ILE A 54 3.67 8.99 -3.56
C ILE A 54 2.31 9.68 -3.73
N GLY A 55 2.08 10.79 -3.02
CA GLY A 55 0.89 11.63 -3.18
C GLY A 55 0.64 12.06 -4.63
N SER A 56 1.70 12.30 -5.41
CA SER A 56 1.60 12.68 -6.83
C SER A 56 1.33 11.49 -7.78
N LYS A 57 1.54 10.25 -7.33
CA LYS A 57 1.47 9.04 -8.17
C LYS A 57 0.13 8.31 -8.09
N TRP A 58 -0.82 8.77 -7.27
CA TRP A 58 -2.09 8.08 -7.09
C TRP A 58 -2.92 7.96 -8.36
N SER A 59 -2.91 8.98 -9.24
CA SER A 59 -3.62 8.95 -10.52
C SER A 59 -3.14 7.83 -11.45
N ASP A 60 -1.86 7.50 -11.37
CA ASP A 60 -1.22 6.48 -12.20
C ASP A 60 -1.54 5.06 -11.70
N ASN A 61 -2.07 4.96 -10.47
CA ASN A 61 -2.26 3.70 -9.74
C ASN A 61 -3.74 3.39 -9.46
N ILE A 62 -4.66 3.92 -10.27
CA ILE A 62 -6.10 3.61 -10.18
C ILE A 62 -6.36 2.23 -10.78
N GLY A 63 -6.77 1.28 -9.94
CA GLY A 63 -7.06 -0.07 -10.39
C GLY A 63 -8.30 -0.14 -11.28
N SER A 64 -8.18 -0.68 -12.50
CA SER A 64 -9.27 -0.79 -13.48
C SER A 64 -10.54 -1.47 -12.93
N GLU A 65 -10.41 -2.55 -12.17
CA GLU A 65 -11.55 -3.30 -11.62
C GLU A 65 -12.13 -2.66 -10.35
N SER A 66 -11.25 -2.33 -9.39
CA SER A 66 -11.70 -1.76 -8.11
C SER A 66 -12.11 -0.29 -8.21
N ARG A 67 -11.70 0.38 -9.30
CA ARG A 67 -11.76 1.83 -9.48
C ARG A 67 -11.21 2.63 -8.30
N THR A 68 -10.29 2.02 -7.54
CA THR A 68 -9.68 2.56 -6.33
C THR A 68 -8.17 2.67 -6.55
N ALA A 69 -7.57 3.79 -6.13
CA ALA A 69 -6.13 3.98 -6.19
C ALA A 69 -5.41 3.07 -5.18
N ARG A 70 -4.38 2.35 -5.63
CA ARG A 70 -3.69 1.32 -4.84
C ARG A 70 -2.28 1.05 -5.36
N MET A 71 -1.33 0.81 -4.47
CA MET A 71 0.06 0.47 -4.80
C MET A 71 0.48 -0.78 -4.02
N SER A 72 1.06 -1.76 -4.71
CA SER A 72 1.75 -2.85 -4.04
C SER A 72 3.06 -2.37 -3.41
N ASP A 73 3.69 -3.21 -2.60
CA ASP A 73 5.07 -3.00 -2.14
C ASP A 73 6.07 -2.88 -3.30
N LEU A 74 5.84 -3.57 -4.42
CA LEU A 74 6.68 -3.45 -5.60
C LEU A 74 6.48 -2.12 -6.32
N ASP A 75 5.24 -1.68 -6.51
CA ASP A 75 4.92 -0.38 -7.14
C ASP A 75 5.50 0.77 -6.28
N PHE A 76 5.31 0.68 -4.97
CA PHE A 76 5.87 1.62 -4.00
C PHE A 76 7.40 1.64 -4.03
N LEU A 77 8.04 0.47 -4.12
CA LEU A 77 9.49 0.34 -4.18
C LEU A 77 10.08 1.02 -5.43
N VAL A 78 9.39 0.97 -6.58
CA VAL A 78 9.83 1.69 -7.78
C VAL A 78 9.97 3.18 -7.49
N TYR A 79 8.93 3.81 -6.94
CA TYR A 79 8.97 5.24 -6.59
C TYR A 79 9.99 5.57 -5.51
N ALA A 80 10.14 4.70 -4.50
CA ALA A 80 11.17 4.89 -3.48
C ALA A 80 12.58 4.83 -4.08
N ASN A 81 12.83 3.90 -5.01
CA ASN A 81 14.12 3.76 -5.67
C ASN A 81 14.43 4.90 -6.64
N GLU A 82 13.42 5.45 -7.33
CA GLU A 82 13.59 6.68 -8.13
C GLU A 82 14.16 7.82 -7.26
N LEU A 83 13.58 8.04 -6.08
CA LEU A 83 14.06 9.07 -5.16
C LEU A 83 15.45 8.79 -4.57
N LEU A 84 15.78 7.52 -4.34
CA LEU A 84 17.11 7.13 -3.87
C LEU A 84 18.16 7.35 -4.96
N GLU A 85 17.85 6.99 -6.20
CA GLU A 85 18.72 7.19 -7.35
C GLU A 85 18.99 8.68 -7.60
N GLU A 86 17.95 9.53 -7.56
CA GLU A 86 18.09 11.00 -7.63
C GLU A 86 19.02 11.57 -6.55
N ALA A 87 19.04 10.95 -5.37
CA ALA A 87 19.87 11.37 -4.25
C ALA A 87 21.27 10.73 -4.25
N GLY A 88 21.60 9.87 -5.23
CA GLY A 88 22.85 9.11 -5.26
C GLY A 88 22.97 8.09 -4.13
N LEU A 89 21.83 7.63 -3.58
CA LEU A 89 21.75 6.67 -2.49
C LEU A 89 21.54 5.24 -3.00
N PRO A 90 21.97 4.21 -2.24
CA PRO A 90 21.78 2.82 -2.64
C PRO A 90 20.29 2.44 -2.74
N ILE A 91 19.89 1.90 -3.90
CA ILE A 91 18.55 1.37 -4.11
C ILE A 91 18.28 0.15 -3.22
N VAL A 92 17.00 -0.09 -3.00
CA VAL A 92 16.49 -1.17 -2.15
C VAL A 92 15.88 -2.28 -3.02
N LYS A 93 15.99 -3.53 -2.56
CA LYS A 93 15.49 -4.71 -3.28
C LYS A 93 14.10 -5.12 -2.78
N PRO A 94 13.31 -5.84 -3.60
CA PRO A 94 12.07 -6.47 -3.14
C PRO A 94 12.28 -7.31 -1.88
N GLY A 95 11.34 -7.20 -0.93
CA GLY A 95 11.40 -7.90 0.36
C GLY A 95 12.26 -7.23 1.44
N ASP A 96 12.84 -6.07 1.17
CA ASP A 96 13.56 -5.32 2.20
C ASP A 96 12.58 -4.82 3.30
N PRO A 97 12.86 -5.08 4.59
CA PRO A 97 11.99 -4.68 5.70
C PRO A 97 11.71 -3.18 5.80
N ARG A 98 12.52 -2.33 5.17
CA ARG A 98 12.28 -0.89 5.15
C ARG A 98 11.03 -0.52 4.34
N VAL A 99 10.67 -1.31 3.33
CA VAL A 99 9.53 -1.00 2.46
C VAL A 99 8.22 -0.97 3.24
N ILE A 100 7.97 -1.98 4.08
CA ILE A 100 6.78 -2.01 4.93
C ILE A 100 6.76 -0.84 5.93
N GLN A 101 7.92 -0.45 6.46
CA GLN A 101 8.03 0.70 7.37
C GLN A 101 7.71 2.01 6.65
N TRP A 102 8.19 2.18 5.42
CA TRP A 102 7.92 3.37 4.61
C TRP A 102 6.45 3.45 4.18
N MET A 103 5.85 2.34 3.77
CA MET A 103 4.42 2.28 3.48
C MET A 103 3.59 2.57 4.74
N ALA A 104 4.00 2.06 5.91
CA ALA A 104 3.34 2.34 7.18
C ALA A 104 3.42 3.83 7.55
N TYR A 105 4.59 4.47 7.35
CA TYR A 105 4.76 5.91 7.52
C TYR A 105 3.77 6.70 6.65
N VAL A 106 3.74 6.43 5.34
CA VAL A 106 2.81 7.09 4.40
C VAL A 106 1.35 6.89 4.81
N SER A 107 0.95 5.66 5.17
CA SER A 107 -0.43 5.40 5.61
C SER A 107 -0.81 6.09 6.92
N SER A 108 0.16 6.51 7.73
CA SER A 108 -0.11 7.13 9.03
C SER A 108 -0.47 8.61 8.96
N HIS A 109 -0.23 9.26 7.81
CA HIS A 109 -0.45 10.69 7.63
C HIS A 109 -1.87 11.05 7.18
N ASP A 110 -2.63 10.09 6.67
CA ASP A 110 -3.99 10.32 6.15
C ASP A 110 -4.87 9.10 6.42
N ASP A 111 -5.99 9.30 7.12
CA ASP A 111 -6.99 8.27 7.44
C ASP A 111 -7.60 7.61 6.19
N ALA A 112 -7.52 8.28 5.03
CA ALA A 112 -7.93 7.72 3.76
C ALA A 112 -6.93 6.69 3.21
N LEU A 113 -5.68 6.69 3.67
CA LEU A 113 -4.64 5.75 3.26
C LEU A 113 -4.63 4.53 4.18
N VAL A 114 -4.90 3.37 3.61
CA VAL A 114 -5.02 2.12 4.35
C VAL A 114 -3.97 1.15 3.86
N LEU A 115 -3.01 0.80 4.73
CA LEU A 115 -2.06 -0.27 4.48
C LEU A 115 -2.70 -1.62 4.84
N VAL A 116 -2.75 -2.50 3.87
CA VAL A 116 -3.35 -3.82 3.96
C VAL A 116 -2.27 -4.89 3.80
N ARG A 117 -2.28 -5.88 4.69
CA ARG A 117 -1.54 -7.13 4.56
C ARG A 117 -2.51 -8.22 4.11
N VAL A 118 -2.17 -8.89 3.02
CA VAL A 118 -2.91 -10.05 2.50
C VAL A 118 -2.02 -11.27 2.64
N SER A 119 -2.48 -12.28 3.39
CA SER A 119 -1.69 -13.48 3.66
C SER A 119 -2.40 -14.77 3.28
N ARG A 120 -1.61 -15.76 2.85
CA ARG A 120 -2.04 -17.14 2.64
C ARG A 120 -0.88 -18.09 2.96
N ALA A 121 -1.02 -18.86 4.03
CA ALA A 121 0.03 -19.76 4.52
C ALA A 121 1.37 -19.02 4.77
N LYS A 122 2.36 -19.19 3.89
CA LYS A 122 3.68 -18.51 3.98
C LYS A 122 3.81 -17.31 3.06
N GLU A 123 2.81 -17.05 2.23
CA GLU A 123 2.79 -15.89 1.33
C GLU A 123 2.20 -14.69 2.06
N GLU A 124 2.90 -13.56 2.00
CA GLU A 124 2.44 -12.27 2.49
C GLU A 124 2.61 -11.25 1.35
N LYS A 125 1.60 -10.42 1.16
CA LYS A 125 1.60 -9.32 0.20
C LYS A 125 1.08 -8.05 0.85
N LEU A 126 1.63 -6.91 0.46
CA LEU A 126 1.24 -5.61 1.00
C LEU A 126 0.59 -4.78 -0.10
N LEU A 127 -0.46 -4.05 0.28
CA LEU A 127 -1.13 -3.11 -0.59
C LEU A 127 -1.48 -1.85 0.19
N LEU A 128 -0.95 -0.72 -0.25
CA LEU A 128 -1.36 0.60 0.21
C LEU A 128 -2.55 1.06 -0.64
N VAL A 129 -3.66 1.40 -0.01
CA VAL A 129 -4.90 1.79 -0.71
C VAL A 129 -5.27 3.21 -0.34
N ASN A 130 -5.49 4.06 -1.33
CA ASN A 130 -6.08 5.37 -1.13
C ASN A 130 -7.60 5.29 -1.32
N THR A 131 -8.33 5.30 -0.22
CA THR A 131 -9.78 5.11 -0.19
C THR A 131 -10.57 6.37 -0.55
N ALA A 132 -9.93 7.55 -0.58
CA ALA A 132 -10.54 8.80 -1.01
C ALA A 132 -10.62 8.90 -2.54
N ILE A 133 -9.74 8.21 -3.28
CA ILE A 133 -9.72 8.19 -4.75
C ILE A 133 -10.43 6.93 -5.22
N THR A 134 -11.76 7.00 -5.29
CA THR A 134 -12.65 5.97 -5.82
C THR A 134 -13.52 6.52 -6.96
N GLN A 135 -13.59 5.80 -8.09
CA GLN A 135 -14.39 6.17 -9.28
C GLN A 135 -15.53 5.19 -9.58
#